data_AF-A0A2L2WW19-F1
#
_entry.id   AF-A0A2L2WW19-F1
#
_cell.length_a   1.000
_cell.length_b   1.000
_cell.length_c   1.000
_cell.angle_alpha   90.00
_cell.angle_beta   90.00
_cell.angle_gamma   90.00
#
_symmetry.space_group_name_H-M   'P 1'
#
loop_
_entity.id
_entity.type
_entity.pdbx_description
1 polymer ?
#
loop_
_entity_poly.entity_id
_entity_poly.type
_entity_poly.pdbx_seq_one_letter_code
_entity_poly.pdbx_strand_id
1 'polypeptide(L)'
;MNVKQIEVHDYYKALHPKALILYHIPGQYMVLGNDVDRALKSLSTIRVLESGVGVMPDGLSVLSLFGRNGTEICIIDCRNENGALDLPDIERIKAEKEMDY
;
A
#
# COMPACT_ATOMS: atom_id res chain seq x y z
N MET A 1 -0.14 -13.08 -3.48
CA MET A 1 0.92 -12.08 -3.24
C MET A 1 2.27 -12.63 -3.69
N ASN A 2 3.07 -11.83 -4.39
CA ASN A 2 4.45 -12.15 -4.74
C ASN A 2 5.44 -11.75 -3.62
N VAL A 3 6.71 -12.16 -3.74
CA VAL A 3 7.75 -11.92 -2.72
C VAL A 3 7.92 -10.42 -2.43
N LYS A 4 7.98 -9.58 -3.48
CA LYS A 4 8.11 -8.12 -3.34
C LYS A 4 6.94 -7.52 -2.56
N GLN A 5 5.71 -7.94 -2.84
CA GLN A 5 4.50 -7.49 -2.15
C GLN A 5 4.50 -7.89 -0.67
N ILE A 6 4.96 -9.11 -0.34
CA ILE A 6 5.06 -9.58 1.04
C ILE A 6 6.07 -8.71 1.80
N GLU A 7 7.26 -8.53 1.26
CA GLU A 7 8.31 -7.75 1.94
C GLU A 7 7.90 -6.29 2.15
N VAL A 8 7.35 -5.65 1.10
CA VAL A 8 6.83 -4.29 1.18
C VAL A 8 5.74 -4.19 2.25
N HIS A 9 4.78 -5.13 2.24
CA HIS A 9 3.71 -5.14 3.23
C HIS A 9 4.23 -5.28 4.65
N ASP A 10 5.11 -6.26 4.91
CA ASP A 10 5.66 -6.52 6.23
C ASP A 10 6.48 -5.34 6.75
N TYR A 11 7.27 -4.70 5.89
CA TYR A 11 8.06 -3.52 6.24
C TYR A 11 7.18 -2.36 6.71
N TYR A 12 6.20 -1.96 5.90
CA TYR A 12 5.34 -0.82 6.25
C TYR A 12 4.35 -1.16 7.36
N LYS A 13 3.96 -2.43 7.52
CA LYS A 13 3.18 -2.86 8.67
C LYS A 13 3.95 -2.84 9.98
N ALA A 14 5.23 -3.16 9.96
CA ALA A 14 6.07 -3.00 11.15
C ALA A 14 6.16 -1.53 11.58
N LEU A 15 6.23 -0.60 10.63
CA LEU A 15 6.26 0.84 10.89
C LEU A 15 4.89 1.42 11.29
N HIS A 16 3.81 0.94 10.65
CA HIS A 16 2.45 1.44 10.85
C HIS A 16 1.47 0.28 11.08
N PRO A 17 1.53 -0.39 12.26
CA PRO A 17 0.77 -1.61 12.51
C PRO A 17 -0.74 -1.42 12.46
N LYS A 18 -1.23 -0.24 12.84
CA LYS A 18 -2.66 0.09 12.90
C LYS A 18 -3.20 0.72 11.62
N ALA A 19 -2.34 1.34 10.81
CA ALA A 19 -2.76 2.02 9.59
C ALA A 19 -3.15 1.02 8.50
N LEU A 20 -4.04 1.44 7.62
CA LEU A 20 -4.29 0.81 6.33
C LEU A 20 -3.24 1.32 5.34
N ILE A 21 -2.41 0.42 4.81
CA ILE A 21 -1.35 0.82 3.88
C ILE A 21 -1.90 0.82 2.45
N LEU A 22 -1.85 1.97 1.78
CA LEU A 22 -2.22 2.15 0.39
C LEU A 22 -0.97 2.42 -0.43
N TYR A 23 -0.64 1.53 -1.37
CA TYR A 23 0.45 1.73 -2.31
C TYR A 23 -0.06 2.46 -3.54
N HIS A 24 0.48 3.64 -3.81
CA HIS A 24 0.10 4.40 -4.99
C HIS A 24 0.82 3.82 -6.22
N ILE A 25 0.03 3.23 -7.11
CA ILE A 25 0.48 2.74 -8.42
C ILE A 25 -0.31 3.49 -9.51
N PRO A 26 0.09 3.43 -10.79
CA PRO A 26 -0.50 4.29 -11.81
C PRO A 26 -2.03 4.12 -11.93
N GLY A 27 -2.78 5.18 -11.59
CA GLY A 27 -4.23 5.25 -11.68
C GLY A 27 -5.01 4.48 -10.61
N GLN A 28 -4.34 3.94 -9.60
CA GLN A 28 -4.98 3.12 -8.57
C GLN A 28 -4.16 3.03 -7.27
N TYR A 29 -4.85 2.83 -6.15
CA TYR A 29 -4.25 2.36 -4.91
C TYR A 29 -4.29 0.84 -4.84
N MET A 30 -3.17 0.25 -4.45
CA MET A 30 -3.06 -1.17 -4.14
C MET A 30 -3.03 -1.38 -2.62
N VAL A 31 -3.75 -2.38 -2.13
CA VAL A 31 -3.75 -2.87 -0.75
C VAL A 31 -3.26 -4.31 -0.73
N LEU A 32 -2.54 -4.69 0.31
CA LEU A 32 -1.87 -5.98 0.42
C LEU A 32 -2.25 -6.69 1.73
N GLY A 33 -2.20 -8.03 1.71
CA GLY A 33 -2.39 -8.88 2.88
C GLY A 33 -3.70 -8.64 3.62
N ASN A 34 -3.63 -8.59 4.95
CA ASN A 34 -4.80 -8.42 5.84
C ASN A 34 -5.48 -7.05 5.67
N ASP A 35 -4.82 -6.07 5.05
CA ASP A 35 -5.43 -4.78 4.75
C ASP A 35 -6.46 -4.89 3.62
N VAL A 36 -6.42 -5.92 2.78
CA VAL A 36 -7.46 -6.18 1.77
C VAL A 36 -8.82 -6.39 2.44
N ASP A 37 -8.90 -7.25 3.46
CA ASP A 37 -10.14 -7.51 4.19
C ASP A 37 -10.65 -6.27 4.94
N ARG A 38 -9.74 -5.47 5.50
CA ARG A 38 -10.12 -4.21 6.17
C ARG A 38 -10.65 -3.20 5.17
N ALA A 39 -10.02 -3.12 4.00
CA ALA A 39 -10.42 -2.21 2.96
C ALA A 39 -11.77 -2.62 2.37
N LEU A 40 -12.02 -3.93 2.17
CA LEU A 40 -13.29 -4.47 1.67
C LEU A 40 -14.49 -4.11 2.56
N LYS A 41 -14.29 -4.01 3.88
CA LYS A 41 -15.33 -3.58 4.82
C LYS A 41 -15.74 -2.12 4.63
N SER A 42 -14.82 -1.27 4.17
CA SER A 42 -15.06 0.17 4.02
C SER A 42 -15.39 0.57 2.58
N LEU A 43 -14.91 -0.19 1.60
CA LEU A 43 -15.11 0.06 0.18
C LEU A 43 -15.43 -1.24 -0.55
N SER A 44 -16.66 -1.36 -1.04
CA SER A 44 -17.12 -2.49 -1.85
C SER A 44 -16.59 -2.49 -3.29
N THR A 45 -16.01 -1.37 -3.74
CA THR A 45 -15.47 -1.20 -5.11
C THR A 45 -14.06 -1.78 -5.28
N ILE A 46 -13.46 -2.32 -4.22
CA ILE A 46 -12.14 -2.94 -4.30
C ILE A 46 -12.22 -4.17 -5.19
N ARG A 47 -11.30 -4.25 -6.16
CA ARG A 47 -11.11 -5.43 -7.00
C ARG A 47 -9.98 -6.25 -6.42
N VAL A 48 -10.31 -7.45 -5.96
CA VAL A 48 -9.31 -8.43 -5.52
C VAL A 48 -8.74 -9.10 -6.77
N LEU A 49 -7.46 -8.87 -7.06
CA LEU A 49 -6.80 -9.46 -8.23
C LEU A 49 -6.35 -10.88 -7.95
N GLU A 50 -5.86 -11.11 -6.73
CA GLU A 50 -5.39 -12.40 -6.25
C GLU A 50 -5.49 -12.43 -4.71
N SER A 51 -5.25 -13.60 -4.10
CA SER A 51 -5.25 -13.74 -2.65
C SER A 51 -4.26 -12.76 -2.00
N GLY A 52 -4.79 -11.87 -1.16
CA GLY A 52 -4.02 -10.84 -0.47
C GLY A 52 -3.63 -9.63 -1.31
N VAL A 53 -4.21 -9.42 -2.50
CA VAL A 53 -3.96 -8.21 -3.32
C VAL A 53 -5.27 -7.60 -3.79
N GLY A 54 -5.56 -6.38 -3.34
CA GLY A 54 -6.71 -5.60 -3.78
C GLY A 54 -6.28 -4.30 -4.45
N VAL A 55 -7.05 -3.83 -5.43
CA VAL A 55 -6.84 -2.54 -6.09
C VAL A 55 -8.13 -1.71 -6.12
N MET A 56 -7.97 -0.39 -6.08
CA MET A 56 -9.06 0.57 -6.14
C MET A 56 -8.60 1.87 -6.82
N PRO A 57 -9.50 2.70 -7.37
CA PRO A 57 -9.11 3.98 -7.99
C PRO A 57 -8.39 4.91 -7.01
N ASP A 58 -7.43 5.69 -7.50
CA ASP A 58 -6.58 6.63 -6.74
C ASP A 58 -7.28 7.96 -6.37
N GLY A 59 -8.61 7.95 -6.27
CA GLY A 59 -9.42 9.16 -6.07
C GLY A 59 -9.54 9.60 -4.61
N LEU A 60 -9.61 10.91 -4.38
CA LEU A 60 -9.83 11.51 -3.05
C LEU A 60 -11.13 11.00 -2.38
N SER A 61 -12.16 10.70 -3.19
CA SER A 61 -13.42 10.11 -2.71
C SER A 61 -13.21 8.75 -2.03
N VAL A 62 -12.24 7.96 -2.49
CA VAL A 62 -11.88 6.67 -1.89
C VAL A 62 -11.25 6.88 -0.51
N LEU A 63 -10.30 7.82 -0.39
CA LEU A 63 -9.68 8.15 0.90
C LEU A 63 -10.70 8.65 1.93
N SER A 64 -11.68 9.42 1.48
CA SER A 64 -12.76 9.95 2.32
C SER A 64 -13.64 8.85 2.93
N LEU A 65 -13.77 7.69 2.28
CA LEU A 65 -14.56 6.57 2.79
C LEU A 65 -13.87 5.86 3.95
N PHE A 66 -12.55 5.73 3.92
CA PHE A 66 -11.77 5.13 5.00
C PHE A 66 -11.73 6.04 6.24
N GLY A 67 -11.70 7.36 6.05
CA GLY A 67 -11.71 8.34 7.14
C GLY A 67 -12.97 8.30 8.01
N ARG A 68 -14.13 7.89 7.45
CA ARG A 68 -15.40 7.79 8.20
C ARG A 68 -15.36 6.79 9.35
N ASN A 69 -14.54 5.76 9.24
CA ASN A 69 -14.44 4.69 10.22
C ASN A 69 -13.27 4.90 11.20
N GLY A 70 -12.67 6.10 11.22
CA GLY A 70 -11.48 6.39 12.02
C GLY A 70 -10.25 5.56 11.62
N THR A 71 -10.25 5.00 10.41
CA THR A 71 -9.12 4.21 9.92
C THR A 71 -7.99 5.16 9.57
N GLU A 72 -6.87 5.01 10.27
CA GLU A 72 -5.62 5.66 9.90
C GLU A 72 -5.15 5.10 8.56
N ILE A 73 -4.80 5.97 7.62
CA ILE A 73 -4.36 5.60 6.28
C ILE A 73 -2.90 6.04 6.12
N CYS A 74 -2.05 5.14 5.65
CA CYS A 74 -0.70 5.44 5.24
C CYS A 74 -0.61 5.26 3.73
N ILE A 75 -0.37 6.36 3.00
CA ILE A 75 -0.19 6.31 1.55
C ILE A 75 1.29 6.28 1.24
N ILE A 76 1.72 5.25 0.53
CA ILE A 76 3.10 5.10 0.07
C ILE A 76 3.14 5.51 -1.39
N ASP A 77 3.72 6.68 -1.63
CA ASP A 77 4.02 7.20 -2.97
C ASP A 77 5.51 6.94 -3.24
N CYS A 78 5.80 5.98 -4.11
CA CYS A 78 7.15 5.65 -4.51
C CYS A 78 7.23 5.65 -6.03
N ARG A 79 8.28 6.27 -6.56
CA ARG A 79 8.58 6.27 -7.99
C ARG A 79 9.82 5.43 -8.24
N ASN A 80 9.76 4.57 -9.24
CA ASN A 80 10.92 3.83 -9.72
C ASN A 80 11.89 4.76 -10.48
N GLU A 81 13.00 4.20 -10.95
CA GLU A 81 14.03 4.93 -11.70
C GLU A 81 13.53 5.61 -12.98
N ASN A 82 12.42 5.11 -13.55
CA ASN A 82 11.77 5.67 -14.72
C ASN A 82 10.79 6.80 -14.38
N GLY A 83 10.69 7.17 -13.10
CA GLY A 83 9.75 8.18 -12.60
C GLY A 83 8.29 7.71 -12.55
N ALA A 84 8.02 6.43 -12.83
CA ALA A 84 6.69 5.86 -12.75
C ALA A 84 6.39 5.38 -11.33
N LEU A 85 5.13 5.54 -10.90
CA LEU A 85 4.67 5.00 -9.62
C LEU A 85 4.82 3.48 -9.61
N ASP A 86 5.43 2.95 -8.56
CA ASP A 86 5.64 1.51 -8.40
C ASP A 86 5.73 1.13 -6.91
N LEU A 87 5.68 -0.16 -6.62
CA LEU A 87 5.95 -0.67 -5.29
C LEU A 87 7.41 -0.37 -4.88
N PRO A 88 7.62 0.16 -3.66
CA PRO A 88 8.95 0.47 -3.17
C PRO A 88 9.83 -0.79 -3.12
N ASP A 89 11.12 -0.59 -3.35
CA ASP A 89 12.11 -1.65 -3.22
C ASP A 89 12.71 -1.60 -1.81
N ILE A 90 12.25 -2.48 -0.93
CA ILE A 90 12.62 -2.46 0.48
C ILE A 90 14.10 -2.79 0.67
N GLU A 91 14.66 -3.71 -0.14
CA GLU A 91 16.07 -4.07 -0.07
C GLU A 91 16.94 -2.83 -0.37
N ARG A 92 16.57 -2.07 -1.41
CA ARG A 92 17.24 -0.81 -1.74
C ARG A 92 17.10 0.23 -0.63
N ILE A 93 15.91 0.40 -0.05
CA ILE A 93 15.68 1.37 1.05
C ILE A 93 16.51 0.99 2.29
N LYS A 94 16.63 -0.30 2.59
CA LYS A 94 17.49 -0.78 3.70
C LYS A 94 18.97 -0.50 3.40
N ALA A 95 19.43 -0.80 2.19
CA ALA A 95 20.81 -0.57 1.78
C ALA A 95 21.19 0.93 1.79
N GLU A 96 20.31 1.81 1.30
CA GLU A 96 20.53 3.26 1.33
C GLU A 96 20.62 3.78 2.77
N LYS A 97 19.80 3.26 3.70
CA LYS A 97 19.89 3.62 5.13
C LYS A 97 21.18 3.17 5.80
N GLU A 98 21.79 2.08 5.35
CA GLU A 98 23.06 1.57 5.89
C GLU A 98 24.28 2.36 5.38
N MET A 99 24.20 2.98 4.20
CA MET A 99 25.28 3.78 3.61
C MET A 99 25.35 5.22 4.13
N ASP A 100 24.27 5.72 4.74
CA ASP A 100 24.20 7.07 5.33
C ASP A 100 24.78 7.15 6.76
N TYR A 101 25.43 6.08 7.24
CA TYR A 101 26.01 5.92 8.59
C TYR A 101 27.53 5.81 8.55
#